data_AF-A0A935P6A0-F1
#
_entry.id   AF-A0A935P6A0-F1
#
_cell.length_a   1.000
_cell.length_b   1.000
_cell.length_c   1.000
_cell.angle_alpha   90.00
_cell.angle_beta   90.00
_cell.angle_gamma   90.00
#
_symmetry.space_group_name_H-M   'P 1'
#
loop_
_entity.id
_entity.type
_entity.pdbx_description
1 polymer ?
#
loop_
_entity_poly.entity_id
_entity_poly.type
_entity_poly.pdbx_seq_one_letter_code
_entity_poly.pdbx_strand_id
1 'polypeptide(L)'
;MKNILKSILAVWVGLGLAVPGSWAAEAKELSLDDLGFQADQMKSDPAMQARLHKRSRMLKTHQILGLVTAVPILATVMTAPEFEGGNPADVESETDTHKMLGIASGAMYLTTAGFALAAPEGETAGRNKGLTKLHKALAWVHFPAMVAAPILGYQAYKQAEKGESIHGSAKYHREVAGVAAGSYLAAMLVMVFNF
;
A
#
# COMPACT_ATOMS: atom_id res chain seq x y z
N MET A 1 6.30 -50.74 -40.29
CA MET A 1 6.75 -49.80 -39.24
C MET A 1 6.29 -50.12 -37.81
N LYS A 2 5.34 -51.03 -37.54
CA LYS A 2 4.91 -51.36 -36.16
C LYS A 2 5.72 -52.50 -35.49
N ASN A 3 6.59 -53.18 -36.23
CA ASN A 3 7.35 -54.34 -35.71
C ASN A 3 8.81 -54.02 -35.37
N ILE A 4 9.31 -52.81 -35.63
CA ILE A 4 10.66 -52.38 -35.24
C ILE A 4 10.65 -51.73 -33.85
N LEU A 5 9.53 -51.08 -33.46
CA LEU A 5 9.39 -50.48 -32.13
C LEU A 5 9.25 -51.50 -30.99
N LYS A 6 8.74 -52.71 -31.26
CA LYS A 6 8.61 -53.76 -30.24
C LYS A 6 9.95 -54.43 -29.91
N SER A 7 10.90 -54.45 -30.85
CA SER A 7 12.22 -55.07 -30.66
C SER A 7 13.16 -54.19 -29.82
N ILE A 8 12.95 -52.87 -29.82
CA ILE A 8 13.75 -51.93 -29.01
C ILE A 8 13.26 -51.90 -27.55
N LEU A 9 11.96 -52.12 -27.31
CA LEU A 9 11.42 -52.20 -25.95
C LEU A 9 11.74 -53.53 -25.23
N ALA A 10 12.05 -54.60 -25.96
CA ALA A 10 12.32 -55.92 -25.37
C ALA A 10 13.77 -56.11 -24.88
N VAL A 11 14.70 -55.22 -25.25
CA VAL A 11 16.12 -55.34 -24.85
C VAL A 11 16.39 -54.72 -23.47
N TRP A 12 15.49 -53.89 -22.93
CA TRP A 12 15.71 -53.17 -21.67
C TRP A 12 15.14 -53.84 -20.41
N VAL A 13 14.55 -55.04 -20.51
CA VAL A 13 14.02 -55.78 -19.33
C VAL A 13 14.89 -57.00 -18.97
N GLY A 14 15.95 -57.29 -19.72
CA GLY A 14 16.63 -58.59 -19.65
C GLY A 14 18.04 -58.63 -19.07
N LEU A 15 18.57 -57.56 -18.46
CA LEU A 15 19.92 -57.59 -17.90
C LEU A 15 19.92 -57.05 -16.47
N GLY A 16 19.71 -57.96 -15.51
CA GLY A 16 20.00 -57.75 -14.10
C GLY A 16 21.50 -57.58 -13.90
N LEU A 17 22.01 -56.39 -14.19
CA LEU A 17 23.26 -55.91 -13.61
C LEU A 17 22.92 -55.46 -12.19
N ALA A 18 23.28 -56.31 -11.22
CA ALA A 18 23.36 -55.91 -9.83
C ALA A 18 24.31 -54.72 -9.74
N VAL A 19 23.75 -53.52 -9.58
CA VAL A 19 24.51 -52.35 -9.14
C VAL A 19 25.08 -52.73 -7.77
N PRO A 20 26.41 -52.74 -7.58
CA PRO A 20 26.98 -53.00 -6.27
C PRO A 20 26.42 -51.96 -5.30
N GLY A 21 25.66 -52.43 -4.30
CA GLY A 21 25.11 -51.58 -3.26
C GLY A 21 26.25 -50.86 -2.54
N SER A 22 26.36 -49.56 -2.75
CA SER A 22 27.14 -48.63 -1.91
C SER A 22 26.88 -47.14 -2.20
N TRP A 23 25.99 -46.79 -3.14
CA TRP A 23 25.60 -45.39 -3.41
C TRP A 23 24.21 -45.03 -2.88
N ALA A 24 23.52 -45.97 -2.23
CA ALA A 24 22.47 -45.61 -1.29
C ALA A 24 23.16 -45.13 -0.03
N ALA A 25 23.68 -43.90 -0.06
CA ALA A 25 23.88 -43.15 1.16
C ALA A 25 22.52 -43.19 1.87
N GLU A 26 22.50 -43.82 3.03
CA GLU A 26 21.38 -43.80 3.96
C GLU A 26 20.98 -42.33 4.09
N ALA A 27 19.86 -41.96 3.46
CA ALA A 27 19.39 -40.59 3.46
C ALA A 27 18.92 -40.31 4.89
N LYS A 28 19.87 -39.93 5.75
CA LYS A 28 19.58 -39.39 7.08
C LYS A 28 18.57 -38.28 6.85
N GLU A 29 17.34 -38.44 7.35
CA GLU A 29 16.34 -37.38 7.30
C GLU A 29 16.94 -36.17 8.01
N LEU A 30 17.24 -35.13 7.23
CA LEU A 30 17.75 -33.87 7.77
C LEU A 30 16.69 -33.28 8.67
N SER A 31 17.01 -33.16 9.95
CA SER A 31 16.16 -32.52 10.95
C SER A 31 16.52 -31.04 11.10
N LEU A 32 15.61 -30.22 11.62
CA LEU A 32 15.90 -28.82 11.91
C LEU A 32 16.94 -28.67 13.04
N ASP A 33 17.05 -29.69 13.90
CA ASP A 33 18.11 -29.81 14.90
C ASP A 33 19.50 -29.95 14.22
N ASP A 34 19.60 -30.63 13.07
CA ASP A 34 20.84 -30.71 12.27
C ASP A 34 21.25 -29.35 11.67
N LEU A 35 20.32 -28.38 11.58
CA LEU A 35 20.57 -26.99 11.17
C LEU A 35 20.80 -26.04 12.37
N GLY A 36 20.83 -26.58 13.60
CA GLY A 36 21.05 -25.82 14.83
C GLY A 36 19.81 -25.13 15.40
N PHE A 37 18.60 -25.45 14.92
CA PHE A 37 17.36 -24.94 15.50
C PHE A 37 16.84 -25.91 16.56
N GLN A 38 16.71 -25.46 17.80
CA GLN A 38 16.14 -26.29 18.85
C GLN A 38 14.60 -26.32 18.80
N ALA A 39 13.99 -27.45 19.17
CA ALA A 39 12.53 -27.66 19.12
C ALA A 39 11.72 -26.60 19.91
N ASP A 40 12.30 -25.97 20.93
CA ASP A 40 11.71 -24.87 21.70
C ASP A 40 11.71 -23.54 20.93
N GLN A 41 12.73 -23.28 20.10
CA GLN A 41 12.80 -22.11 19.21
C GLN A 41 11.80 -22.21 18.04
N MET A 42 11.32 -23.41 17.74
CA MET A 42 10.37 -23.69 16.66
C MET A 42 8.92 -23.76 17.14
N LYS A 43 8.66 -23.57 18.44
CA LYS A 43 7.29 -23.49 18.97
C LYS A 43 6.61 -22.24 18.42
N SER A 44 5.61 -22.45 17.57
CA SER A 44 4.73 -21.37 17.15
C SER A 44 3.93 -20.87 18.34
N ASP A 45 3.96 -19.56 18.59
CA ASP A 45 3.02 -18.91 19.49
C ASP A 45 1.76 -18.55 18.68
N PRO A 46 0.62 -19.22 18.92
CA PRO A 46 -0.63 -18.95 18.19
C PRO A 46 -1.11 -17.51 18.34
N ALA A 47 -0.88 -16.89 19.51
CA ALA A 47 -1.29 -15.51 19.77
C ALA A 47 -0.43 -14.52 18.97
N MET A 48 0.89 -14.76 18.91
CA MET A 48 1.80 -13.97 18.06
C MET A 48 1.43 -14.10 16.58
N GLN A 49 1.21 -15.32 16.09
CA GLN A 49 0.82 -15.56 14.71
C GLN A 49 -0.48 -14.84 14.36
N ALA A 50 -1.51 -14.92 15.23
CA ALA A 50 -2.76 -14.21 15.03
C ALA A 50 -2.57 -12.68 14.96
N ARG A 51 -1.72 -12.12 15.84
CA ARG A 51 -1.39 -10.68 15.85
C ARG A 51 -0.68 -10.25 14.56
N LEU A 52 0.32 -11.01 14.12
CA LEU A 52 1.05 -10.75 12.87
C LEU A 52 0.14 -10.85 11.65
N HIS A 53 -0.71 -11.88 11.58
CA HIS A 53 -1.70 -12.03 10.51
C HIS A 53 -2.68 -10.85 10.46
N LYS A 54 -3.18 -10.39 11.62
CA LYS A 54 -4.06 -9.22 11.69
C LYS A 54 -3.34 -7.95 11.23
N ARG A 55 -2.11 -7.71 11.71
CA ARG A 55 -1.28 -6.58 11.28
C ARG A 55 -1.06 -6.57 9.77
N SER A 56 -0.59 -7.69 9.22
CA SER A 56 -0.33 -7.82 7.78
C SER A 56 -1.58 -7.58 6.94
N ARG A 57 -2.73 -8.10 7.40
CA ARG A 57 -4.02 -7.85 6.73
C ARG A 57 -4.37 -6.38 6.71
N MET A 58 -4.30 -5.68 7.86
CA MET A 58 -4.65 -4.26 7.94
C MET A 58 -3.69 -3.38 7.13
N LEU A 59 -2.38 -3.65 7.17
CA LEU A 59 -1.41 -2.89 6.38
C LEU A 59 -1.54 -3.16 4.88
N LYS A 60 -1.87 -4.39 4.47
CA LYS A 60 -2.18 -4.70 3.06
C LYS A 60 -3.45 -3.96 2.62
N THR A 61 -4.48 -3.92 3.46
CA THR A 61 -5.69 -3.13 3.19
C THR A 61 -5.38 -1.64 3.09
N HIS A 62 -4.58 -1.07 4.00
CA HIS A 62 -4.10 0.32 3.91
C HIS A 62 -3.39 0.59 2.59
N GLN A 63 -2.49 -0.29 2.16
CA GLN A 63 -1.74 -0.12 0.92
C GLN A 63 -2.66 -0.15 -0.32
N ILE A 64 -3.57 -1.13 -0.38
CA ILE A 64 -4.53 -1.24 -1.50
C ILE A 64 -5.46 -0.01 -1.52
N LEU A 65 -6.03 0.37 -0.38
CA LEU A 65 -6.90 1.53 -0.30
C LEU A 65 -6.16 2.84 -0.56
N GLY A 66 -4.87 2.94 -0.22
CA GLY A 66 -4.02 4.08 -0.57
C GLY A 66 -3.91 4.22 -2.10
N LEU A 67 -3.66 3.13 -2.81
CA LEU A 67 -3.64 3.17 -4.27
C LEU A 67 -4.99 3.59 -4.86
N VAL A 68 -6.09 3.04 -4.33
CA VAL A 68 -7.45 3.39 -4.79
C VAL A 68 -7.81 4.86 -4.49
N THR A 69 -7.44 5.36 -3.31
CA THR A 69 -7.70 6.75 -2.87
C THR A 69 -6.93 7.78 -3.72
N ALA A 70 -5.84 7.38 -4.37
CA ALA A 70 -5.11 8.27 -5.26
C ALA A 70 -5.96 8.78 -6.44
N VAL A 71 -6.91 7.97 -6.93
CA VAL A 71 -7.76 8.31 -8.07
C VAL A 71 -8.62 9.56 -7.78
N PRO A 72 -9.47 9.59 -6.74
CA PRO A 72 -10.25 10.78 -6.43
C PRO A 72 -9.38 11.96 -5.97
N ILE A 73 -8.23 11.73 -5.32
CA ILE A 73 -7.29 12.83 -4.97
C ILE A 73 -6.79 13.53 -6.24
N LEU A 74 -6.32 12.76 -7.22
CA LEU A 74 -5.87 13.30 -8.50
C LEU A 74 -7.01 14.01 -9.22
N ALA A 75 -8.21 13.41 -9.26
CA ALA A 75 -9.37 14.05 -9.87
C ALA A 75 -9.72 15.38 -9.18
N THR A 76 -9.67 15.44 -7.84
CA THR A 76 -9.90 16.68 -7.07
C THR A 76 -8.94 17.79 -7.48
N VAL A 77 -7.66 17.46 -7.66
CA VAL A 77 -6.64 18.42 -8.10
C VAL A 77 -6.89 18.87 -9.53
N MET A 78 -7.30 17.95 -10.42
CA MET A 78 -7.58 18.27 -11.83
C MET A 78 -8.84 19.10 -12.04
N THR A 79 -9.84 18.98 -11.17
CA THR A 79 -11.08 19.79 -11.25
C THR A 79 -10.99 21.06 -10.41
N ALA A 80 -9.82 21.41 -9.88
CA ALA A 80 -9.66 22.64 -9.12
C ALA A 80 -9.90 23.85 -10.05
N PRO A 81 -10.84 24.76 -9.73
CA PRO A 81 -11.17 25.87 -10.61
C PRO A 81 -9.98 26.81 -10.77
N GLU A 82 -9.75 27.27 -11.99
CA GLU A 82 -8.84 28.38 -12.27
C GLU A 82 -9.60 29.70 -12.09
N PHE A 83 -9.19 30.52 -11.13
CA PHE A 83 -9.83 31.81 -10.84
C PHE A 83 -9.52 32.91 -11.89
N GLU A 84 -9.20 32.54 -13.14
CA GLU A 84 -8.91 33.49 -14.22
C GLU A 84 -9.98 33.44 -15.32
N GLY A 85 -10.83 34.47 -15.36
CA GLY A 85 -11.57 34.88 -16.58
C GLY A 85 -12.67 33.94 -17.14
N GLY A 86 -13.02 32.86 -16.44
CA GLY A 86 -14.05 31.90 -16.88
C GLY A 86 -15.49 32.41 -16.79
N ASN A 87 -16.39 31.76 -17.54
CA ASN A 87 -17.84 32.01 -17.48
C ASN A 87 -18.40 31.59 -16.10
N PRO A 88 -19.21 32.42 -15.41
CA PRO A 88 -19.69 32.12 -14.06
C PRO A 88 -20.36 30.75 -13.87
N ALA A 89 -21.11 30.28 -14.87
CA ALA A 89 -21.78 28.96 -14.81
C ALA A 89 -20.79 27.79 -14.83
N ASP A 90 -19.67 27.94 -15.54
CA ASP A 90 -18.61 26.93 -15.62
C ASP A 90 -17.80 26.92 -14.30
N VAL A 91 -17.55 28.11 -13.73
CA VAL A 91 -16.89 28.28 -12.43
C VAL A 91 -17.71 27.65 -11.30
N GLU A 92 -19.03 27.78 -11.30
CA GLU A 92 -19.91 27.15 -10.29
C GLU A 92 -19.89 25.62 -10.39
N SER A 93 -20.00 25.06 -11.60
CA SER A 93 -19.99 23.61 -11.85
C SER A 93 -18.66 22.95 -11.50
N GLU A 94 -17.54 23.59 -11.84
CA GLU A 94 -16.20 23.14 -11.47
C GLU A 94 -15.99 23.18 -9.96
N THR A 95 -16.48 24.23 -9.29
CA THR A 95 -16.41 24.36 -7.84
C THR A 95 -17.20 23.25 -7.12
N ASP A 96 -18.39 22.89 -7.61
CA ASP A 96 -19.19 21.83 -6.99
C ASP A 96 -18.58 20.44 -7.21
N THR A 97 -18.04 20.18 -8.41
CA THR A 97 -17.31 18.95 -8.73
C THR A 97 -16.06 18.80 -7.85
N HIS A 98 -15.25 19.86 -7.74
CA HIS A 98 -14.07 19.90 -6.88
C HIS A 98 -14.42 19.63 -5.42
N LYS A 99 -15.48 20.27 -4.91
CA LYS A 99 -15.96 20.08 -3.53
C LYS A 99 -16.37 18.62 -3.29
N MET A 100 -17.17 18.04 -4.18
CA MET A 100 -17.62 16.65 -4.05
C MET A 100 -16.46 15.66 -4.08
N LEU A 101 -15.54 15.83 -5.04
CA LEU A 101 -14.33 15.00 -5.14
C LEU A 101 -13.41 15.18 -3.94
N GLY A 102 -13.29 16.40 -3.41
CA GLY A 102 -12.52 16.69 -2.19
C GLY A 102 -13.10 16.01 -0.95
N ILE A 103 -14.42 16.02 -0.78
CA ILE A 103 -15.11 15.29 0.30
C ILE A 103 -14.88 13.79 0.16
N ALA A 104 -15.07 13.23 -1.03
CA ALA A 104 -14.85 11.80 -1.31
C ALA A 104 -13.39 11.40 -1.02
N SER A 105 -12.44 12.20 -1.48
CA SER A 105 -11.00 12.02 -1.22
C SER A 105 -10.69 12.03 0.26
N GLY A 106 -11.20 13.01 1.01
CA GLY A 106 -11.02 13.11 2.45
C GLY A 106 -11.55 11.88 3.20
N ALA A 107 -12.77 11.44 2.87
CA ALA A 107 -13.39 10.27 3.50
C ALA A 107 -12.61 8.99 3.21
N MET A 108 -12.20 8.77 1.96
CA MET A 108 -11.41 7.60 1.56
C MET A 108 -10.01 7.64 2.18
N TYR A 109 -9.39 8.81 2.26
CA TYR A 109 -8.10 9.00 2.90
C TYR A 109 -8.15 8.69 4.39
N LEU A 110 -9.15 9.20 5.13
CA LEU A 110 -9.31 8.90 6.56
C LEU A 110 -9.58 7.42 6.80
N THR A 111 -10.38 6.79 5.95
CA THR A 111 -10.60 5.32 6.00
C THR A 111 -9.29 4.56 5.80
N THR A 112 -8.51 4.95 4.80
CA THR A 112 -7.20 4.38 4.50
C THR A 112 -6.23 4.55 5.67
N ALA A 113 -6.13 5.77 6.23
CA ALA A 113 -5.29 6.07 7.39
C ALA A 113 -5.74 5.27 8.62
N GLY A 114 -7.04 5.06 8.82
CA GLY A 114 -7.60 4.26 9.89
C GLY A 114 -7.05 2.84 9.94
N PHE A 115 -6.88 2.18 8.78
CA PHE A 115 -6.27 0.85 8.73
C PHE A 115 -4.80 0.84 9.18
N ALA A 116 -4.03 1.89 8.90
CA ALA A 116 -2.65 2.00 9.37
C ALA A 116 -2.58 2.29 10.87
N LEU A 117 -3.42 3.20 11.36
CA LEU A 117 -3.43 3.63 12.77
C LEU A 117 -3.95 2.54 13.71
N ALA A 118 -4.95 1.77 13.28
CA ALA A 118 -5.54 0.70 14.08
C ALA A 118 -4.76 -0.63 13.97
N ALA A 119 -3.74 -0.73 13.11
CA ALA A 119 -2.96 -1.95 12.95
C ALA A 119 -2.18 -2.25 14.24
N PRO A 120 -2.32 -3.45 14.85
CA PRO A 120 -1.64 -3.77 16.10
C PRO A 120 -0.13 -3.65 15.92
N GLU A 121 0.56 -3.04 16.89
CA GLU A 121 2.01 -2.90 16.86
C GLU A 121 2.69 -4.27 16.73
N GLY A 122 3.80 -4.38 16.01
CA GLY A 122 4.65 -5.57 16.07
C GLY A 122 5.70 -5.40 17.16
N GLU A 123 6.23 -6.48 17.71
CA GLU A 123 7.39 -6.45 18.63
C GLU A 123 8.64 -5.76 18.01
N THR A 124 8.60 -5.54 16.70
CA THR A 124 9.64 -4.89 15.90
C THR A 124 9.32 -3.43 15.56
N ALA A 125 8.31 -2.79 16.17
CA ALA A 125 7.81 -1.46 15.83
C ALA A 125 8.89 -0.35 15.73
N GLY A 126 10.04 -0.53 16.40
CA GLY A 126 11.23 0.34 16.31
C GLY A 126 12.19 0.08 15.14
N ARG A 127 12.02 -1.01 14.36
CA ARG A 127 12.94 -1.45 13.30
C ARG A 127 12.55 -0.98 11.89
N ASN A 128 11.94 0.20 11.76
CA ASN A 128 11.61 0.74 10.43
C ASN A 128 12.90 1.06 9.67
N LYS A 129 13.17 0.34 8.58
CA LYS A 129 14.37 0.50 7.74
C LYS A 129 13.99 0.96 6.33
N GLY A 130 14.95 1.55 5.63
CA GLY A 130 14.82 1.91 4.21
C GLY A 130 13.58 2.77 3.91
N LEU A 131 12.86 2.38 2.85
CA LEU A 131 11.72 3.10 2.30
C LEU A 131 10.54 3.21 3.28
N THR A 132 10.37 2.26 4.20
CA THR A 132 9.34 2.36 5.25
C THR A 132 9.59 3.54 6.20
N LYS A 133 10.86 3.86 6.50
CA LYS A 133 11.19 5.04 7.32
C LYS A 133 10.85 6.33 6.57
N LEU A 134 11.13 6.37 5.27
CA LEU A 134 10.79 7.51 4.42
C LEU A 134 9.27 7.70 4.29
N HIS A 135 8.51 6.63 4.06
CA HIS A 135 7.04 6.68 4.05
C HIS A 135 6.49 7.24 5.37
N LYS A 136 7.00 6.79 6.51
CA LYS A 136 6.61 7.35 7.83
C LYS A 136 6.95 8.83 7.99
N ALA A 137 8.09 9.27 7.46
CA ALA A 137 8.44 10.70 7.45
C ALA A 137 7.47 11.50 6.56
N LEU A 138 7.15 10.98 5.37
CA LEU A 138 6.15 11.59 4.49
C LEU A 138 4.75 11.58 5.12
N ALA A 139 4.41 10.57 5.93
CA ALA A 139 3.14 10.51 6.65
C ALA A 139 2.96 11.67 7.63
N TRP A 140 4.05 12.14 8.25
CA TRP A 140 4.02 13.36 9.08
C TRP A 140 3.76 14.64 8.29
N VAL A 141 3.90 14.62 6.96
CA VAL A 141 3.60 15.74 6.06
C VAL A 141 2.22 15.58 5.44
N HIS A 142 1.97 14.45 4.77
CA HIS A 142 0.74 14.27 4.02
C HIS A 142 -0.48 14.13 4.93
N PHE A 143 -0.35 13.56 6.13
CA PHE A 143 -1.51 13.42 7.03
C PHE A 143 -2.02 14.76 7.56
N PRO A 144 -1.21 15.64 8.17
CA PRO A 144 -1.69 16.97 8.56
C PRO A 144 -2.18 17.81 7.37
N ALA A 145 -1.49 17.73 6.22
CA ALA A 145 -1.88 18.49 5.03
C ALA A 145 -3.24 18.03 4.47
N MET A 146 -3.51 16.71 4.42
CA MET A 146 -4.81 16.15 4.00
C MET A 146 -5.95 16.50 4.96
N VAL A 147 -5.67 16.78 6.22
CA VAL A 147 -6.67 17.29 7.18
C VAL A 147 -6.88 18.80 7.00
N ALA A 148 -5.80 19.56 6.82
CA ALA A 148 -5.87 21.01 6.72
C ALA A 148 -6.51 21.49 5.40
N ALA A 149 -6.18 20.86 4.26
CA ALA A 149 -6.67 21.27 2.95
C ALA A 149 -8.22 21.43 2.87
N PRO A 150 -9.05 20.44 3.26
CA PRO A 150 -10.51 20.59 3.21
C PRO A 150 -11.05 21.64 4.18
N ILE A 151 -10.38 21.87 5.32
CA ILE A 151 -10.77 22.92 6.27
C ILE A 151 -10.55 24.30 5.64
N LEU A 152 -9.38 24.53 5.02
CA LEU A 152 -9.08 25.78 4.33
C LEU A 152 -9.99 25.99 3.11
N GLY A 153 -10.30 24.91 2.39
CA GLY A 153 -11.23 24.94 1.26
C GLY A 153 -12.65 25.31 1.70
N TYR A 154 -13.12 24.77 2.83
CA TYR A 154 -14.39 25.15 3.42
C TYR A 154 -14.42 26.63 3.86
N GLN A 155 -13.33 27.13 4.46
CA GLN A 155 -13.23 28.55 4.80
C GLN A 155 -13.29 29.44 3.55
N ALA A 156 -12.57 29.08 2.49
CA ALA A 156 -12.62 29.78 1.21
C ALA A 156 -14.04 29.80 0.63
N TYR A 157 -14.72 28.65 0.63
CA TYR A 157 -16.11 28.54 0.18
C TYR A 157 -17.05 29.44 1.00
N LYS A 158 -16.94 29.45 2.33
CA LYS A 158 -17.77 30.31 3.20
C LYS A 158 -17.50 31.80 3.02
N GLN A 159 -16.29 32.20 2.65
CA GLN A 159 -15.96 33.59 2.32
C GLN A 159 -16.58 33.98 0.96
N ALA A 160 -16.44 33.11 -0.04
CA ALA A 160 -17.04 33.32 -1.36
C ALA A 160 -18.57 33.42 -1.30
N GLU A 161 -19.25 32.56 -0.53
CA GLU A 161 -20.72 32.64 -0.31
C GLU A 161 -21.17 33.99 0.27
N LYS A 162 -20.31 34.68 1.01
CA LYS A 162 -20.61 36.01 1.58
C LYS A 162 -20.28 37.17 0.61
N GLY A 163 -19.75 36.87 -0.57
CA GLY A 163 -19.21 37.88 -1.49
C GLY A 163 -17.91 38.52 -1.00
N GLU A 164 -17.21 37.90 -0.04
CA GLU A 164 -15.91 38.36 0.44
C GLU A 164 -14.79 37.89 -0.49
N SER A 165 -13.71 38.67 -0.60
CA SER A 165 -12.47 38.17 -1.18
C SER A 165 -11.85 37.11 -0.27
N ILE A 166 -11.13 36.14 -0.84
CA ILE A 166 -10.49 35.09 -0.06
C ILE A 166 -9.35 35.68 0.78
N HIS A 167 -9.40 35.51 2.09
CA HIS A 167 -8.47 36.11 3.04
C HIS A 167 -8.07 35.16 4.19
N GLY A 168 -7.13 35.61 5.02
CA GLY A 168 -6.65 34.84 6.16
C GLY A 168 -5.91 33.55 5.77
N SER A 169 -6.24 32.44 6.43
CA SER A 169 -5.66 31.12 6.14
C SER A 169 -6.23 30.47 4.88
N ALA A 170 -7.45 30.84 4.47
CA ALA A 170 -8.16 30.24 3.34
C ALA A 170 -7.39 30.40 2.02
N LYS A 171 -6.62 31.48 1.88
CA LYS A 171 -5.77 31.73 0.70
C LYS A 171 -4.71 30.64 0.46
N TYR A 172 -4.35 29.88 1.50
CA TYR A 172 -3.34 28.83 1.42
C TYR A 172 -3.93 27.46 1.04
N HIS A 173 -5.24 27.36 0.76
CA HIS A 173 -5.89 26.10 0.42
C HIS A 173 -5.17 25.39 -0.74
N ARG A 174 -4.85 26.11 -1.83
CA ARG A 174 -4.21 25.54 -3.03
C ARG A 174 -2.83 24.99 -2.71
N GLU A 175 -2.01 25.73 -1.97
CA GLU A 175 -0.66 25.35 -1.58
C GLU A 175 -0.68 24.15 -0.65
N VAL A 176 -1.55 24.17 0.37
CA VAL A 176 -1.69 23.06 1.32
C VAL A 176 -2.22 21.81 0.63
N ALA A 177 -3.19 21.94 -0.29
CA ALA A 177 -3.69 20.84 -1.10
C ALA A 177 -2.60 20.27 -2.02
N GLY A 178 -1.76 21.13 -2.62
CA GLY A 178 -0.62 20.71 -3.42
C GLY A 178 0.42 19.94 -2.59
N VAL A 179 0.74 20.40 -1.38
CA VAL A 179 1.62 19.68 -0.44
C VAL A 179 1.00 18.34 -0.06
N ALA A 180 -0.31 18.31 0.25
CA ALA A 180 -1.04 17.10 0.61
C ALA A 180 -0.95 16.05 -0.52
N ALA A 181 -1.34 16.43 -1.74
CA ALA A 181 -1.31 15.54 -2.90
C ALA A 181 0.12 15.09 -3.25
N GLY A 182 1.07 16.02 -3.31
CA GLY A 182 2.46 15.72 -3.67
C GLY A 182 3.14 14.78 -2.67
N SER A 183 3.03 15.07 -1.37
CA SER A 183 3.62 14.22 -0.33
C SER A 183 2.91 12.86 -0.20
N TYR A 184 1.60 12.79 -0.46
CA TYR A 184 0.84 11.55 -0.54
C TYR A 184 1.31 10.66 -1.71
N LEU A 185 1.41 11.21 -2.92
CA LEU A 185 1.87 10.48 -4.10
C LEU A 185 3.33 10.05 -3.96
N ALA A 186 4.19 10.90 -3.38
CA ALA A 186 5.56 10.52 -3.04
C ALA A 186 5.58 9.33 -2.05
N ALA A 187 4.73 9.34 -1.04
CA ALA A 187 4.63 8.26 -0.06
C ALA A 187 4.17 6.94 -0.69
N MET A 188 3.29 7.00 -1.70
CA MET A 188 2.92 5.84 -2.50
C MET A 188 4.07 5.32 -3.34
N LEU A 189 4.75 6.18 -4.11
CA LEU A 189 5.87 5.77 -4.96
C LEU A 189 6.95 5.06 -4.16
N VAL A 190 7.33 5.63 -3.01
CA VAL A 190 8.30 5.03 -2.08
C VAL A 190 7.90 3.62 -1.65
N MET A 191 6.61 3.36 -1.45
CA MET A 191 6.14 2.03 -1.03
C MET A 191 5.92 1.06 -2.19
N VAL A 192 5.66 1.55 -3.41
CA VAL A 192 5.54 0.72 -4.61
C VAL A 192 6.90 0.11 -4.98
N PHE A 193 8.04 0.75 -4.74
CA PHE A 193 9.35 0.19 -5.06
C PHE A 193 10.02 -0.62 -3.93
N ASN A 194 9.30 -0.88 -2.84
CA ASN A 194 9.80 -1.62 -1.68
C ASN A 194 9.38 -3.10 -1.75
N PHE A 195 9.96 -3.86 -2.69
CA PHE A 195 9.79 -5.31 -2.83
C PHE A 195 11.03 -6.07 -2.37
#